data_AF-X1PNU7-F1
#
_entry.id   AF-X1PNU7-F1
#
_cell.length_a   1.000
_cell.length_b   1.000
_cell.length_c   1.000
_cell.angle_alpha   90.00
_cell.angle_beta   90.00
_cell.angle_gamma   90.00
#
_symmetry.space_group_name_H-M   'P 1'
#
loop_
_entity.id
_entity.type
_entity.pdbx_description
1 polymer ?
#
loop_
_entity_poly.entity_id
_entity_poly.type
_entity_poly.pdbx_seq_one_letter_code
_entity_poly.pdbx_strand_id
1 'polypeptide(L)'
;MILLRLKLHPSIAVFAGSLIVSLLVLPPNLTPELMLQNLLNLQTLRLLAIIACALTISRLMEVKGLLAKLAATMERIGPKLAMHLVPAVIGLVPMPAGALVSATALKDLAKRIGLTPEQATFINYWFRHIWEFSLPVYPAIITASVILSVPLPLVVKTLFPISLLTVAIGIPYSYRILKLKKPQETEQEASGSIARNLIKAAWPVFLLVLLVLLGLDAALAFLLSLSLLILQQRAKWPELEKSLKYGLAPK
;
A
#
# COMPACT_ATOMS: atom_id res chain seq x y z
N MET A 1 19.05 -0.10 17.43
CA MET A 1 19.45 -1.43 16.88
C MET A 1 19.53 -2.53 17.94
N ILE A 2 20.13 -2.29 19.12
CA ILE A 2 20.24 -3.30 20.20
C ILE A 2 18.86 -3.86 20.62
N LEU A 3 17.88 -2.98 20.89
CA LEU A 3 16.53 -3.39 21.29
C LEU A 3 15.78 -4.21 20.22
N LEU A 4 16.01 -3.93 18.94
CA LEU A 4 15.43 -4.71 17.83
C LEU A 4 16.06 -6.11 17.73
N ARG A 5 17.36 -6.25 18.05
CA ARG A 5 18.04 -7.56 18.14
C ARG A 5 17.51 -8.40 19.30
N LEU A 6 17.01 -7.77 20.36
CA LEU A 6 16.35 -8.42 21.48
C LEU A 6 14.89 -8.81 21.19
N LYS A 7 14.44 -8.70 19.93
CA LYS A 7 13.07 -9.01 19.49
C LYS A 7 11.99 -8.20 20.20
N LEU A 8 12.33 -7.02 20.74
CA LEU A 8 11.35 -6.10 21.30
C LEU A 8 10.55 -5.43 20.17
N HIS A 9 9.32 -5.05 20.47
CA HIS A 9 8.44 -4.37 19.52
C HIS A 9 9.11 -3.09 18.99
N PRO A 10 9.03 -2.79 17.68
CA PRO A 10 9.67 -1.60 17.10
C PRO A 10 9.26 -0.30 17.77
N SER A 11 8.01 -0.18 18.22
CA SER A 11 7.52 0.99 18.97
C SER A 11 8.33 1.27 20.24
N ILE A 12 8.69 0.23 21.00
CA ILE A 12 9.50 0.35 22.22
C ILE A 12 10.91 0.79 21.87
N ALA A 13 11.48 0.21 20.80
CA ALA A 13 12.82 0.55 20.35
C ALA A 13 12.92 2.01 19.88
N VAL A 14 11.91 2.49 19.15
CA VAL A 14 11.81 3.89 18.71
C VAL A 14 11.61 4.81 19.91
N PHE A 15 10.67 4.50 20.81
CA PHE A 15 10.39 5.31 21.99
C PHE A 15 11.60 5.45 22.91
N ALA A 16 12.25 4.33 23.25
CA ALA A 16 13.45 4.34 24.07
C ALA A 16 14.59 5.10 23.39
N GLY A 17 14.76 4.91 22.07
CA GLY A 17 15.73 5.66 21.28
C GLY A 17 15.48 7.17 21.31
N SER A 18 14.25 7.60 21.06
CA SER A 18 13.86 9.02 21.10
C SER A 18 13.99 9.61 22.51
N LEU A 19 13.67 8.85 23.55
CA LEU A 19 13.80 9.29 24.94
C LEU A 19 15.27 9.50 25.32
N ILE A 20 16.14 8.55 24.95
CA ILE A 20 17.59 8.69 25.17
C ILE A 20 18.13 9.93 24.44
N VAL A 21 17.77 10.11 23.17
CA VAL A 21 18.19 11.31 22.42
C VAL A 21 17.67 12.58 23.07
N SER A 22 16.41 12.61 23.51
CA SER A 22 15.83 13.75 24.23
C SER A 22 16.62 14.07 25.50
N LEU A 23 16.93 13.07 26.32
CA LEU A 23 17.69 13.28 27.58
C LEU A 23 19.14 13.71 27.34
N LEU A 24 19.73 13.37 26.20
CA LEU A 24 21.10 13.79 25.84
C LEU A 24 21.16 15.21 25.27
N VAL A 25 20.11 15.64 24.57
CA VAL A 25 20.10 16.92 23.84
C VAL A 25 19.36 18.02 24.58
N LEU A 26 18.29 17.66 25.31
CA LEU A 26 17.37 18.61 25.94
C LEU A 26 17.47 18.54 27.46
N PRO A 27 17.22 19.67 28.16
CA PRO A 27 17.02 19.67 29.61
C PRO A 27 15.93 18.66 30.03
N PRO A 28 16.19 17.78 31.03
CA PRO A 28 15.24 16.73 31.41
C PRO A 28 13.86 17.23 31.84
N ASN A 29 13.80 18.43 32.42
CA ASN A 29 12.56 19.09 32.84
C ASN A 29 11.66 19.49 31.66
N LEU A 30 12.22 19.73 30.47
CA LEU A 30 11.45 20.10 29.27
C LEU A 30 10.92 18.89 28.50
N THR A 31 11.48 17.70 28.75
CA THR A 31 11.13 16.48 27.99
C THR A 31 9.64 16.11 28.12
N PRO A 32 9.03 16.07 29.32
CA PRO A 32 7.60 15.72 29.44
C PRO A 32 6.67 16.71 28.75
N GLU A 33 6.98 18.01 28.84
CA GLU A 33 6.18 19.07 28.21
C GLU A 33 6.25 18.97 26.68
N LEU A 34 7.46 18.84 26.12
CA LEU A 34 7.66 18.70 24.68
C LEU A 34 7.06 17.41 24.13
N MET A 35 7.08 16.32 24.90
CA MET A 35 6.38 15.08 24.53
C MET A 35 4.88 15.32 24.43
N LEU A 36 4.28 15.97 25.42
CA LEU A 36 2.84 16.27 25.41
C LEU A 36 2.45 17.22 24.27
N GLN A 37 3.25 18.26 24.05
CA GLN A 37 3.07 19.19 22.93
C GLN A 37 3.14 18.48 21.58
N ASN A 38 4.08 17.55 21.38
CA ASN A 38 4.18 16.77 20.14
C ASN A 38 3.02 15.78 19.95
N LEU A 39 2.54 15.16 21.04
CA LEU A 39 1.39 14.25 20.99
C LEU A 39 0.10 15.00 20.61
N LEU A 40 -0.07 16.22 21.09
CA LEU A 40 -1.24 17.06 20.82
C LEU A 40 -1.06 17.99 19.60
N ASN A 41 0.10 17.94 18.95
CA ASN A 41 0.37 18.77 17.78
C ASN A 41 -0.59 18.40 16.65
N LEU A 42 -1.19 19.41 16.03
CA LEU A 42 -2.14 19.23 14.93
C LEU A 42 -1.53 18.44 13.76
N GLN A 43 -0.23 18.61 13.46
CA GLN A 43 0.46 17.84 12.43
C GLN A 43 0.58 16.36 12.78
N THR A 44 0.90 16.04 14.04
CA THR A 44 0.95 14.65 14.53
C THR A 44 -0.42 14.00 14.48
N LEU A 45 -1.45 14.67 15.00
CA LEU A 45 -2.83 14.15 14.97
C LEU A 45 -3.32 13.96 13.54
N ARG A 46 -2.97 14.89 12.66
CA ARG A 46 -3.27 14.80 11.23
C ARG A 46 -2.57 13.62 10.56
N LEU A 47 -1.29 13.38 10.86
CA LEU A 47 -0.55 12.22 10.37
C LEU A 47 -1.21 10.92 10.83
N LEU A 48 -1.53 10.81 12.12
CA LEU A 48 -2.21 9.63 12.68
C LEU A 48 -3.57 9.41 12.01
N ALA A 49 -4.35 10.46 11.78
CA ALA A 49 -5.64 10.38 11.10
C ALA A 49 -5.49 9.91 9.64
N ILE A 50 -4.52 10.44 8.89
CA ILE A 50 -4.25 10.03 7.50
C ILE A 50 -3.84 8.55 7.45
N ILE A 51 -2.90 8.12 8.30
CA ILE A 51 -2.44 6.72 8.35
C ILE A 51 -3.60 5.79 8.72
N ALA A 52 -4.41 6.17 9.72
CA ALA A 52 -5.58 5.40 10.11
C ALA A 52 -6.58 5.26 8.95
N CYS A 53 -6.89 6.37 8.26
CA CYS A 53 -7.76 6.34 7.08
C CYS A 53 -7.19 5.46 5.97
N ALA A 54 -5.88 5.55 5.69
CA ALA A 54 -5.20 4.74 4.68
C ALA A 54 -5.37 3.24 4.95
N LEU A 55 -5.10 2.83 6.19
CA LEU A 55 -5.21 1.44 6.63
C LEU A 55 -6.67 0.98 6.68
N THR A 56 -7.61 1.84 7.07
CA THR A 56 -9.05 1.54 7.05
C THR A 56 -9.57 1.36 5.62
N ILE A 57 -9.22 2.25 4.68
CA ILE A 57 -9.54 2.07 3.24
C ILE A 57 -9.02 0.72 2.77
N SER A 58 -7.76 0.42 3.09
CA SER A 58 -7.10 -0.82 2.69
C SER A 58 -7.84 -2.05 3.20
N ARG A 59 -8.19 -2.05 4.49
CA ARG A 59 -8.92 -3.16 5.11
C ARG A 59 -10.35 -3.29 4.59
N LEU A 60 -11.03 -2.16 4.35
CA LEU A 60 -12.39 -2.17 3.84
C LEU A 60 -12.45 -2.72 2.41
N MET A 61 -11.49 -2.35 1.55
CA MET A 61 -11.37 -2.91 0.20
C MET A 61 -11.13 -4.42 0.22
N GLU A 62 -10.34 -4.91 1.18
CA GLU A 62 -10.10 -6.34 1.39
C GLU A 62 -11.36 -7.08 1.86
N VAL A 63 -12.02 -6.59 2.92
CA VAL A 63 -13.24 -7.21 3.48
C VAL A 63 -14.38 -7.22 2.46
N LYS A 64 -14.49 -6.20 1.61
CA LYS A 64 -15.48 -6.13 0.52
C LYS A 64 -15.11 -6.99 -0.70
N GLY A 65 -13.96 -7.66 -0.68
CA GLY A 65 -13.49 -8.51 -1.76
C GLY A 65 -13.16 -7.75 -3.05
N LEU A 66 -12.96 -6.42 -2.98
CA LEU A 66 -12.59 -5.62 -4.16
C LEU A 66 -11.23 -6.05 -4.71
N LEU A 67 -10.29 -6.37 -3.82
CA LEU A 67 -8.96 -6.85 -4.16
C LEU A 67 -8.98 -8.25 -4.81
N ALA A 68 -9.85 -9.15 -4.32
CA ALA A 68 -10.03 -10.47 -4.91
C ALA A 68 -10.64 -10.39 -6.31
N LYS A 69 -11.66 -9.53 -6.49
CA LYS A 69 -12.27 -9.25 -7.80
C LYS A 69 -11.28 -8.65 -8.79
N LEU A 70 -10.40 -7.75 -8.31
CA LEU A 70 -9.30 -7.17 -9.08
C LEU A 70 -8.35 -8.26 -9.60
N ALA A 71 -7.86 -9.11 -8.71
CA ALA A 71 -6.95 -10.20 -9.07
C ALA A 71 -7.57 -11.15 -10.11
N ALA A 72 -8.81 -11.60 -9.87
CA ALA A 72 -9.53 -12.49 -10.79
C ALA A 72 -9.80 -11.85 -12.17
N THR A 73 -9.96 -10.52 -12.23
CA THR A 73 -10.10 -9.80 -13.51
C THR A 73 -8.79 -9.77 -14.28
N MET A 74 -7.66 -9.57 -13.59
CA MET A 74 -6.34 -9.48 -14.22
C MET A 74 -5.86 -10.82 -14.78
N GLU A 75 -6.25 -11.95 -14.17
CA GLU A 75 -5.94 -13.29 -14.69
C GLU A 75 -6.48 -13.54 -16.10
N ARG A 76 -7.56 -12.86 -16.50
CA ARG A 76 -8.20 -13.01 -17.81
C ARG A 76 -7.47 -12.32 -18.96
N ILE A 77 -6.48 -11.46 -18.66
CA ILE A 77 -5.75 -10.70 -19.70
C ILE A 77 -4.69 -11.58 -20.38
N GLY A 78 -4.28 -12.65 -19.72
CA GLY A 78 -3.33 -13.64 -20.24
C GLY A 78 -2.26 -14.00 -19.22
N PRO A 79 -1.68 -15.21 -19.33
CA PRO A 79 -0.91 -15.83 -18.27
C PRO A 79 0.36 -15.04 -17.90
N LYS A 80 1.09 -14.50 -18.88
CA LYS A 80 2.32 -13.75 -18.62
C LYS A 80 2.06 -12.37 -18.03
N LEU A 81 1.02 -11.68 -18.52
CA LEU A 81 0.70 -10.33 -18.06
C LEU A 81 0.03 -10.35 -16.68
N ALA A 82 -0.79 -11.36 -16.40
CA ALA A 82 -1.41 -11.55 -15.09
C ALA A 82 -0.37 -11.72 -13.98
N MET A 83 0.76 -12.41 -14.26
CA MET A 83 1.87 -12.54 -13.30
C MET A 83 2.46 -11.19 -12.86
N HIS A 84 2.34 -10.13 -13.68
CA HIS A 84 2.78 -8.78 -13.33
C HIS A 84 1.65 -7.92 -12.77
N LEU A 85 0.48 -7.98 -13.41
CA LEU A 85 -0.64 -7.09 -13.10
C LEU A 85 -1.31 -7.44 -11.78
N VAL A 86 -1.48 -8.72 -11.44
CA VAL A 86 -2.08 -9.12 -10.16
C VAL A 86 -1.29 -8.54 -8.97
N PRO A 87 0.02 -8.77 -8.84
CA PRO A 87 0.79 -8.20 -7.74
C PRO A 87 0.85 -6.68 -7.79
N ALA A 88 0.98 -6.07 -8.98
CA ALA A 88 0.95 -4.61 -9.12
C ALA A 88 -0.37 -4.01 -8.63
N VAL A 89 -1.51 -4.63 -8.95
CA VAL A 89 -2.83 -4.15 -8.54
C VAL A 89 -3.07 -4.37 -7.05
N ILE A 90 -2.67 -5.52 -6.49
CA ILE A 90 -2.68 -5.76 -5.05
C ILE A 90 -1.76 -4.77 -4.33
N GLY A 91 -0.65 -4.39 -4.96
CA GLY A 91 0.27 -3.35 -4.50
C GLY A 91 -0.27 -1.92 -4.59
N LEU A 92 -1.47 -1.67 -5.12
CA LEU A 92 -2.05 -0.32 -5.06
C LEU A 92 -2.49 0.07 -3.64
N VAL A 93 -2.56 -0.90 -2.74
CA VAL A 93 -3.16 -0.75 -1.42
C VAL A 93 -2.22 -1.31 -0.35
N PRO A 94 -1.89 -0.53 0.70
CA PRO A 94 -1.02 -0.99 1.78
C PRO A 94 -1.78 -1.96 2.68
N MET A 95 -1.71 -3.25 2.34
CA MET A 95 -2.35 -4.31 3.12
C MET A 95 -1.33 -5.22 3.81
N PRO A 96 -1.61 -5.63 5.07
CA PRO A 96 -0.87 -6.72 5.70
C PRO A 96 -1.11 -8.00 4.89
N ALA A 97 -0.14 -8.90 4.84
CA ALA A 97 -0.28 -10.20 4.15
C ALA A 97 -0.65 -10.13 2.64
N GLY A 98 -0.61 -8.98 1.97
CA GLY A 98 -0.98 -8.93 0.55
C GLY A 98 -0.06 -9.75 -0.37
N ALA A 99 1.16 -10.07 0.07
CA ALA A 99 2.05 -10.97 -0.64
C ALA A 99 1.48 -12.40 -0.67
N LEU A 100 0.84 -12.81 0.44
CA LEU A 100 0.11 -14.07 0.51
C LEU A 100 -1.13 -14.00 -0.39
N VAL A 101 -1.90 -12.91 -0.35
CA VAL A 101 -3.10 -12.72 -1.19
C VAL A 101 -2.77 -12.85 -2.67
N SER A 102 -1.78 -12.10 -3.16
CA SER A 102 -1.36 -12.17 -4.56
C SER A 102 -0.71 -13.51 -4.92
N ALA A 103 0.04 -14.12 -4.00
CA ALA A 103 0.61 -15.46 -4.22
C ALA A 103 -0.48 -16.54 -4.31
N THR A 104 -1.53 -16.45 -3.49
CA THR A 104 -2.65 -17.41 -3.53
C THR A 104 -3.48 -17.27 -4.80
N ALA A 105 -3.69 -16.04 -5.28
CA ALA A 105 -4.36 -15.79 -6.56
C ALA A 105 -3.55 -16.40 -7.72
N LEU A 106 -2.24 -16.10 -7.76
CA LEU A 106 -1.37 -16.55 -8.85
C LEU A 106 -0.87 -17.99 -8.74
N LYS A 107 -1.24 -18.74 -7.69
CA LYS A 107 -0.65 -20.07 -7.40
C LYS A 107 -0.83 -21.05 -8.56
N ASP A 108 -2.06 -21.18 -9.05
CA ASP A 108 -2.38 -22.12 -10.11
C ASP A 108 -1.82 -21.64 -11.45
N LEU A 109 -1.79 -20.33 -11.67
CA LEU A 109 -1.19 -19.74 -12.85
C LEU A 109 0.33 -19.96 -12.91
N ALA A 110 1.03 -19.73 -11.80
CA ALA A 110 2.47 -19.95 -11.68
C ALA A 110 2.83 -21.42 -11.95
N LYS A 111 2.01 -22.36 -11.46
CA LYS A 111 2.15 -23.79 -11.77
C LYS A 111 1.92 -24.10 -13.24
N ARG A 112 0.85 -23.55 -13.86
CA ARG A 112 0.56 -23.73 -15.30
C ARG A 112 1.67 -23.19 -16.20
N ILE A 113 2.30 -22.09 -15.82
CA ILE A 113 3.47 -21.52 -16.52
C ILE A 113 4.75 -22.33 -16.24
N GLY A 114 4.76 -23.18 -15.20
CA GLY A 114 5.93 -23.98 -14.82
C GLY A 114 7.03 -23.15 -14.16
N LEU A 115 6.65 -22.14 -13.37
CA LEU A 115 7.58 -21.35 -12.56
C LEU A 115 7.99 -22.12 -11.30
N THR A 116 9.25 -21.97 -10.89
CA THR A 116 9.67 -22.43 -9.57
C THR A 116 9.11 -21.52 -8.47
N PRO A 117 9.00 -21.99 -7.21
CA PRO A 117 8.54 -21.16 -6.10
C PRO A 117 9.33 -19.86 -5.94
N GLU A 118 10.65 -19.89 -6.18
CA GLU A 118 11.55 -18.73 -6.08
C GLU A 118 11.24 -17.71 -7.18
N GLN A 119 11.02 -18.18 -8.41
CA GLN A 119 10.66 -17.33 -9.55
C GLN A 119 9.30 -16.66 -9.34
N ALA A 120 8.29 -17.41 -8.90
CA ALA A 120 6.97 -16.88 -8.60
C ALA A 120 7.03 -15.86 -7.46
N THR A 121 7.81 -16.14 -6.41
CA THR A 121 8.02 -15.24 -5.27
C THR A 121 8.74 -13.96 -5.71
N PHE A 122 9.78 -14.06 -6.54
CA PHE A 122 10.47 -12.89 -7.08
C PHE A 122 9.51 -11.97 -7.84
N ILE A 123 8.75 -12.50 -8.80
CA ILE A 123 7.81 -11.70 -9.59
C ILE A 123 6.75 -11.08 -8.68
N ASN A 124 6.16 -11.88 -7.78
CA ASN A 124 5.15 -11.40 -6.85
C ASN A 124 5.66 -10.27 -5.95
N TYR A 125 6.84 -10.45 -5.37
CA TYR A 125 7.46 -9.44 -4.50
C TYR A 125 7.78 -8.17 -5.29
N TRP A 126 8.49 -8.29 -6.42
CA TRP A 126 8.96 -7.13 -7.18
C TRP A 126 7.81 -6.24 -7.66
N PHE A 127 6.82 -6.84 -8.33
CA PHE A 127 5.73 -6.07 -8.93
C PHE A 127 4.74 -5.53 -7.90
N ARG A 128 4.67 -6.12 -6.71
CA ARG A 128 3.82 -5.62 -5.62
C ARG A 128 4.34 -4.33 -4.98
N HIS A 129 5.66 -4.07 -5.03
CA HIS A 129 6.26 -2.92 -4.36
C HIS A 129 6.50 -1.72 -5.28
N ILE A 130 6.12 -1.80 -6.57
CA ILE A 130 6.35 -0.70 -7.53
C ILE A 130 5.72 0.62 -7.08
N TRP A 131 4.59 0.54 -6.38
CA TRP A 131 3.80 1.70 -5.96
C TRP A 131 4.18 2.25 -4.59
N GLU A 132 4.87 1.46 -3.76
CA GLU A 132 5.22 1.83 -2.39
C GLU A 132 6.14 3.05 -2.32
N PHE A 133 6.91 3.28 -3.39
CA PHE A 133 7.82 4.41 -3.50
C PHE A 133 7.13 5.74 -3.74
N SER A 134 5.89 5.78 -4.23
CA SER A 134 5.31 7.04 -4.70
C SER A 134 3.84 7.23 -4.38
N LEU A 135 3.05 6.18 -4.13
CA LEU A 135 1.62 6.38 -3.90
C LEU A 135 1.35 7.01 -2.52
N PRO A 136 0.52 8.06 -2.45
CA PRO A 136 0.22 8.78 -1.22
C PRO A 136 -0.47 7.92 -0.17
N VAL A 137 -1.08 6.80 -0.56
CA VAL A 137 -1.72 5.84 0.36
C VAL A 137 -0.72 5.16 1.31
N TYR A 138 0.57 5.12 0.97
CA TYR A 138 1.58 4.44 1.76
C TYR A 138 2.06 5.28 2.95
N PRO A 139 2.10 4.71 4.18
CA PRO A 139 2.54 5.43 5.38
C PRO A 139 3.93 6.06 5.25
N ALA A 140 4.87 5.41 4.55
CA ALA A 140 6.22 5.95 4.34
C ALA A 140 6.21 7.28 3.58
N ILE A 141 5.36 7.41 2.56
CA ILE A 141 5.23 8.62 1.73
C ILE A 141 4.57 9.76 2.53
N ILE A 142 3.53 9.43 3.29
CA ILE A 142 2.86 10.37 4.19
C ILE A 142 3.84 10.87 5.25
N THR A 143 4.59 9.95 5.86
CA THR A 143 5.57 10.27 6.91
C THR A 143 6.69 11.16 6.38
N ALA A 144 7.20 10.87 5.17
CA ALA A 144 8.22 11.70 4.53
C ALA A 144 7.72 13.15 4.31
N SER A 145 6.48 13.32 3.84
CA SER A 145 5.85 14.65 3.68
C SER A 145 5.78 15.43 5.00
N VAL A 146 5.40 14.78 6.09
CA VAL A 146 5.27 15.43 7.40
C VAL A 146 6.63 15.75 8.00
N ILE A 147 7.57 14.80 8.03
CA ILE A 147 8.91 15.01 8.62
C ILE A 147 9.66 16.12 7.89
N LEU A 148 9.61 16.11 6.55
CA LEU A 148 10.28 17.12 5.74
C LEU A 148 9.49 18.45 5.66
N SER A 149 8.29 18.51 6.25
CA SER A 149 7.39 19.67 6.18
C SER A 149 7.13 20.15 4.74
N VAL A 150 7.05 19.21 3.80
CA VAL A 150 6.79 19.49 2.38
C VAL A 150 5.40 18.98 1.97
N PRO A 151 4.73 19.62 1.00
CA PRO A 151 3.45 19.16 0.52
C PRO A 151 3.52 17.72 -0.01
N LEU A 152 2.56 16.87 0.39
CA LEU A 152 2.48 15.47 -0.07
C LEU A 152 2.55 15.33 -1.61
N PRO A 153 1.93 16.19 -2.43
CA PRO A 153 2.01 16.06 -3.89
C PRO A 153 3.43 16.26 -4.41
N LEU A 154 4.24 17.08 -3.74
CA LEU A 154 5.65 17.28 -4.10
C LEU A 154 6.45 16.00 -3.83
N VAL A 155 6.23 15.34 -2.70
CA VAL A 155 6.88 14.06 -2.36
C VAL A 155 6.52 13.00 -3.40
N VAL A 156 5.21 12.85 -3.70
CA VAL A 156 4.71 11.89 -4.70
C VAL A 156 5.38 12.14 -6.05
N LYS A 157 5.37 13.39 -6.56
CA LYS A 157 5.98 13.74 -7.85
C LYS A 157 7.49 13.49 -7.88
N THR A 158 8.18 13.77 -6.78
CA THR A 158 9.63 13.59 -6.67
C THR A 158 10.02 12.11 -6.67
N LEU A 159 9.23 11.26 -6.01
CA LEU A 159 9.54 9.83 -5.88
C LEU A 159 8.90 8.96 -6.98
N PHE A 160 7.92 9.48 -7.73
CA PHE A 160 7.29 8.75 -8.84
C PHE A 160 8.27 8.19 -9.89
N PRO A 161 9.36 8.88 -10.27
CA PRO A 161 10.39 8.31 -11.14
C PRO A 161 10.99 7.00 -10.62
N ILE A 162 11.07 6.80 -9.31
CA ILE A 162 11.57 5.55 -8.71
C ILE A 162 10.63 4.40 -9.04
N SER A 163 9.31 4.60 -8.93
CA SER A 163 8.33 3.60 -9.34
C SER A 163 8.50 3.19 -10.81
N LEU A 164 8.75 4.16 -11.70
CA LEU A 164 9.00 3.88 -13.11
C LEU A 164 10.30 3.09 -13.31
N LEU A 165 11.36 3.43 -12.59
CA LEU A 165 12.62 2.67 -12.62
C LEU A 165 12.43 1.24 -12.12
N THR A 166 11.67 1.02 -11.05
CA THR A 166 11.38 -0.34 -10.55
C THR A 166 10.65 -1.17 -11.61
N VAL A 167 9.71 -0.58 -12.35
CA VAL A 167 9.03 -1.23 -13.48
C VAL A 167 10.02 -1.51 -14.62
N ALA A 168 10.83 -0.52 -15.01
CA ALA A 168 11.80 -0.63 -16.10
C ALA A 168 12.87 -1.70 -15.84
N ILE A 169 13.25 -1.93 -14.58
CA ILE A 169 14.20 -2.99 -14.18
C ILE A 169 13.49 -4.35 -14.04
N GLY A 170 12.28 -4.36 -13.48
CA GLY A 170 11.52 -5.59 -13.22
C GLY A 170 11.02 -6.30 -14.47
N ILE A 171 10.60 -5.54 -15.49
CA ILE A 171 10.05 -6.10 -16.73
C ILE A 171 11.10 -6.94 -17.47
N PRO A 172 12.32 -6.46 -17.78
CA PRO A 172 13.32 -7.27 -18.47
C PRO A 172 13.69 -8.56 -17.73
N TYR A 173 13.88 -8.48 -16.41
CA TYR A 173 14.27 -9.65 -15.61
C TYR A 173 13.16 -10.70 -15.55
N SER A 174 11.93 -10.27 -15.26
CA SER A 174 10.77 -11.17 -15.26
C SER A 174 10.43 -11.70 -16.65
N TYR A 175 10.61 -10.90 -17.71
CA TYR A 175 10.43 -11.34 -19.08
C TYR A 175 11.40 -12.47 -19.44
N ARG A 176 12.68 -12.39 -19.03
CA ARG A 176 13.64 -13.50 -19.23
C ARG A 176 13.16 -14.80 -18.56
N ILE A 177 12.61 -14.71 -17.34
CA ILE A 177 12.03 -15.86 -16.63
C ILE A 177 10.83 -16.44 -17.39
N LEU A 178 9.92 -15.57 -17.86
CA LEU A 178 8.66 -15.96 -18.51
C LEU A 178 8.82 -16.36 -19.99
N LYS A 179 9.85 -15.87 -20.70
CA LYS A 179 10.10 -16.18 -22.12
C LYS A 179 10.44 -17.65 -22.33
N LEU A 180 11.17 -18.24 -21.38
CA LEU A 180 11.59 -19.64 -21.40
C LEU A 180 10.45 -20.62 -21.13
N LYS A 181 9.25 -20.11 -20.82
CA LYS A 181 8.08 -20.89 -20.46
C LYS A 181 7.00 -20.73 -21.52
N LYS A 182 6.46 -21.85 -22.00
CA LYS A 182 5.29 -21.91 -22.89
C LYS A 182 4.04 -22.02 -22.02
N PRO A 183 3.21 -20.97 -21.91
CA PRO A 183 1.92 -21.12 -21.24
C PRO A 183 1.02 -22.01 -22.09
N GLN A 184 0.23 -22.89 -21.47
CA GLN A 184 -0.94 -23.46 -22.14
C GLN A 184 -1.90 -22.32 -22.49
N GLU A 185 -2.37 -22.31 -23.73
CA GLU A 185 -3.27 -21.28 -24.25
C GLU A 185 -4.54 -21.22 -23.39
N THR A 186 -4.90 -20.01 -22.96
CA THR A 186 -6.21 -19.73 -22.39
C THR A 186 -6.83 -18.67 -23.28
N GLU A 187 -8.07 -18.90 -23.71
CA GLU A 187 -8.82 -18.00 -24.58
C GLU A 187 -8.82 -16.58 -24.03
N GLN A 188 -8.45 -15.63 -24.89
CA GLN A 188 -8.38 -14.21 -24.59
C GLN A 188 -9.79 -13.61 -24.64
N GLU A 189 -10.25 -12.99 -23.55
CA GLU A 189 -11.42 -12.10 -23.62
C GLU A 189 -10.99 -10.64 -23.78
N ALA A 190 -11.70 -9.92 -24.66
CA ALA A 190 -11.36 -8.59 -25.13
C ALA A 190 -11.22 -7.53 -24.01
N SER A 191 -10.17 -6.72 -24.17
CA SER A 191 -9.63 -5.66 -23.29
C SER A 191 -10.65 -4.66 -22.67
N GLY A 192 -11.80 -4.43 -23.30
CA GLY A 192 -12.74 -3.37 -22.90
C GLY A 192 -13.47 -3.59 -21.56
N SER A 193 -13.82 -4.84 -21.24
CA SER A 193 -14.49 -5.17 -19.96
C SER A 193 -13.53 -5.12 -18.77
N ILE A 194 -12.26 -5.44 -19.02
CA ILE A 194 -11.20 -5.59 -18.03
C ILE A 194 -10.77 -4.22 -17.49
N ALA A 195 -10.49 -3.25 -18.36
CA ALA A 195 -10.13 -1.89 -17.93
C ALA A 195 -11.27 -1.26 -17.09
N ARG A 196 -12.52 -1.47 -17.51
CA ARG A 196 -13.69 -1.03 -16.76
C ARG A 196 -13.78 -1.68 -15.38
N ASN A 197 -13.51 -2.98 -15.27
CA ASN A 197 -13.53 -3.71 -14.01
C ASN A 197 -12.37 -3.31 -13.09
N LEU A 198 -11.18 -3.06 -13.64
CA LEU A 198 -10.02 -2.51 -12.91
C LEU A 198 -10.37 -1.15 -12.29
N ILE A 199 -10.86 -0.22 -13.10
CA ILE A 199 -11.26 1.12 -12.63
C ILE A 199 -12.35 0.98 -11.56
N LYS A 200 -13.38 0.17 -11.81
CA LYS A 200 -14.49 -0.02 -10.85
C LYS A 200 -14.06 -0.58 -9.50
N ALA A 201 -12.97 -1.31 -9.41
CA ALA A 201 -12.54 -1.92 -8.16
C ALA A 201 -11.38 -1.18 -7.47
N ALA A 202 -10.55 -0.47 -8.24
CA ALA A 202 -9.45 0.36 -7.72
C ALA A 202 -9.79 1.87 -7.67
N TRP A 203 -11.02 2.27 -8.00
CA TRP A 203 -11.46 3.68 -7.97
C TRP A 203 -11.17 4.42 -6.66
N PRO A 204 -11.21 3.83 -5.44
CA PRO A 204 -10.96 4.60 -4.22
C PRO A 204 -9.50 5.07 -4.16
N VAL A 205 -8.58 4.23 -4.65
CA VAL A 205 -7.16 4.57 -4.74
C VAL A 205 -6.92 5.61 -5.82
N PHE A 206 -7.52 5.43 -7.00
CA PHE A 206 -7.39 6.41 -8.09
C PHE A 206 -7.96 7.77 -7.72
N LEU A 207 -9.10 7.80 -7.04
CA LEU A 207 -9.69 9.03 -6.51
C LEU A 207 -8.74 9.70 -5.52
N LEU A 208 -8.21 8.93 -4.56
CA LEU A 208 -7.28 9.45 -3.56
C LEU A 208 -6.03 10.07 -4.21
N VAL A 209 -5.41 9.33 -5.13
CA VAL A 209 -4.23 9.82 -5.87
C VAL A 209 -4.56 11.09 -6.63
N LEU A 210 -5.70 11.12 -7.34
CA LEU A 210 -6.13 12.29 -8.08
C LEU A 210 -6.34 13.51 -7.17
N LEU A 211 -7.07 13.35 -6.06
CA LEU A 211 -7.32 14.42 -5.10
C LEU A 211 -6.02 14.99 -4.52
N VAL A 212 -5.08 14.13 -4.14
CA VAL A 212 -3.77 14.55 -3.66
C VAL A 212 -3.00 15.29 -4.76
N LEU A 213 -2.95 14.76 -5.99
CA LEU A 213 -2.21 15.41 -7.08
C LEU A 213 -2.80 16.77 -7.50
N LEU A 214 -4.11 16.97 -7.32
CA LEU A 214 -4.80 18.26 -7.50
C LEU A 214 -4.46 19.27 -6.39
N GLY A 215 -3.68 18.87 -5.37
CA GLY A 215 -3.26 19.73 -4.28
C GLY A 215 -4.27 19.80 -3.13
N LEU A 216 -5.28 18.92 -3.10
CA LEU A 216 -6.18 18.84 -1.96
C LEU A 216 -5.39 18.43 -0.71
N ASP A 217 -5.77 19.03 0.42
CA ASP A 217 -5.26 18.66 1.72
C ASP A 217 -5.32 17.13 1.92
N ALA A 218 -4.20 16.51 2.27
CA ALA A 218 -4.12 15.06 2.39
C ALA A 218 -5.14 14.49 3.38
N ALA A 219 -5.41 15.15 4.51
CA ALA A 219 -6.39 14.66 5.47
C ALA A 219 -7.79 14.65 4.86
N LEU A 220 -8.16 15.72 4.14
CA LEU A 220 -9.43 15.81 3.43
C LEU A 220 -9.53 14.78 2.29
N ALA A 221 -8.47 14.60 1.50
CA ALA A 221 -8.45 13.62 0.42
C ALA A 221 -8.70 12.19 0.91
N PHE A 222 -8.07 11.81 2.03
CA PHE A 222 -8.27 10.49 2.64
C PHE A 222 -9.66 10.34 3.27
N LEU A 223 -10.14 11.35 4.00
CA LEU A 223 -11.47 11.33 4.59
C LEU A 223 -12.56 11.21 3.51
N LEU A 224 -12.50 12.03 2.46
CA LEU A 224 -13.45 11.99 1.35
C LEU A 224 -13.44 10.63 0.65
N SER A 225 -12.25 10.10 0.36
CA SER A 225 -12.11 8.79 -0.30
C SER A 225 -12.69 7.67 0.57
N LEU A 226 -12.46 7.70 1.89
CA LEU A 226 -13.02 6.74 2.84
C LEU A 226 -14.55 6.87 2.95
N SER A 227 -15.07 8.09 3.11
CA SER A 227 -16.52 8.35 3.19
C SER A 227 -17.25 7.87 1.94
N LEU A 228 -16.73 8.19 0.76
CA LEU A 228 -17.32 7.74 -0.51
C LEU A 228 -17.25 6.22 -0.65
N LEU A 229 -16.16 5.58 -0.22
CA LEU A 229 -16.04 4.12 -0.22
C LEU A 229 -17.09 3.47 0.68
N ILE A 230 -17.31 4.01 1.88
CA ILE A 230 -18.32 3.53 2.84
C ILE A 230 -19.73 3.63 2.23
N LEU A 231 -20.06 4.78 1.64
CA LEU A 231 -21.37 5.02 1.02
C LEU A 231 -21.60 4.09 -0.18
N GLN A 232 -20.62 3.98 -1.08
CA GLN A 232 -20.73 3.16 -2.29
C GLN A 232 -20.86 1.67 -1.95
N GLN A 233 -20.05 1.16 -1.01
CA GLN A 233 -20.05 -0.25 -0.62
C GLN A 233 -21.16 -0.60 0.36
N ARG A 234 -21.98 0.39 0.76
CA ARG A 234 -23.03 0.28 1.79
C ARG A 234 -22.50 -0.52 2.98
N ALA A 235 -21.32 -0.11 3.47
CA ALA A 235 -20.59 -0.88 4.47
C ALA A 235 -21.43 -1.01 5.75
N LYS A 236 -21.67 -2.25 6.18
CA LYS A 236 -22.41 -2.50 7.42
C LYS A 236 -21.50 -2.18 8.61
N TRP A 237 -22.11 -1.77 9.72
CA TRP A 237 -21.39 -1.46 10.96
C TRP A 237 -20.31 -2.49 11.37
N PRO A 238 -20.56 -3.82 11.37
CA PRO A 238 -19.52 -4.79 11.74
C PRO A 238 -18.29 -4.82 10.82
N GLU A 239 -18.47 -4.53 9.53
CA GLU A 239 -17.36 -4.46 8.56
C GLU A 239 -16.55 -3.18 8.75
N LEU A 240 -17.25 -2.08 9.03
CA LEU A 240 -16.67 -0.77 9.27
C LEU A 240 -15.91 -0.73 10.59
N GLU A 241 -16.50 -1.25 11.66
CA GLU A 241 -15.86 -1.38 12.98
C GLU A 241 -14.58 -2.21 12.88
N LYS A 242 -14.61 -3.35 12.18
CA LYS A 242 -13.42 -4.18 11.93
C LYS A 242 -12.34 -3.41 11.18
N SER A 243 -12.72 -2.58 10.21
CA SER A 243 -11.77 -1.81 9.38
C SER A 243 -11.21 -0.58 10.11
N LEU A 244 -12.01 0.06 10.97
CA LEU A 244 -11.58 1.17 11.82
C LEU A 244 -10.66 0.68 12.93
N LYS A 245 -11.04 -0.40 13.63
CA LYS A 245 -10.16 -1.06 14.63
C LYS A 245 -8.82 -1.42 14.02
N TYR A 246 -8.82 -1.88 12.77
CA TYR A 246 -7.59 -2.19 12.05
C TYR A 246 -6.73 -0.95 11.75
N GLY A 247 -7.36 0.16 11.31
CA GLY A 247 -6.63 1.39 10.99
C GLY A 247 -6.09 2.11 12.22
N LEU A 248 -6.77 1.99 13.36
CA LEU A 248 -6.39 2.59 14.63
C LEU A 248 -5.45 1.70 15.47
N ALA A 249 -5.28 0.43 15.11
CA ALA A 249 -4.43 -0.49 15.87
C ALA A 249 -2.94 -0.09 15.74
N PRO A 250 -2.20 -0.03 16.86
CA PRO A 250 -0.75 0.14 16.81
C PRO A 250 -0.11 -1.07 16.11
N LYS A 251 0.83 -0.80 15.20
CA LYS A 251 1.56 -1.82 14.43
C LYS A 251 3.04 -1.86 14.76
#